data_AF-A0A3M1VES5-F1
#
_entry.id   AF-A0A3M1VES5-F1
#
_cell.length_a   1.000
_cell.length_b   1.000
_cell.length_c   1.000
_cell.angle_alpha   90.00
_cell.angle_beta   90.00
_cell.angle_gamma   90.00
#
_symmetry.space_group_name_H-M   'P 1'
#
loop_
_entity.id
_entity.type
_entity.pdbx_description
1 polymer ?
#
loop_
_entity_poly.entity_id
_entity_poly.type
_entity_poly.pdbx_seq_one_letter_code
_entity_poly.pdbx_strand_id
1 'polypeptide(L)'
;MDVAPSARNPFPESGNEEGTLISRLYPARIPRRAGCPRCPAALVAPHDRPAQTPFRPRGRLLPQRTPHPVKKPQRAIPLLGLLCLLLPWGAFARTTAPVRPPAVAGSWYPADPQRLAAYIDDLLDRAAPPGETKGRVFALISPHAGYVFSGEVAAQGFRRVQGQSFRRVVVLGPAHSGGFHGLSIAPVSAYRTPLGDIPLDAEAIAALRRSPLVGTHAEAHREEHSIEMQLPFLQRALRPGWKLVPILVGRMEAQDYPAAAALLKPLLDDRTLLVVSSDFTHYGPRYRYRPFPFDERTPERLEQLDQGALAAILAHDREGLLRYWEQTGITICGLHPIAILLELIEDRPEIEGTLLKRDTSGRITGDYRTSVSYLSILFRDTRSGDDPRPDPAPHLSDSDMRLLHRIATAAVTVAARPGDEQARKRLQGLLEQVPEHLQRPAGVFVTLTEHGRLRGCIGYIEPRKPLVEAMAENGIHAARDDWRFPPLRPEELNGLEIEISVLTPLRPIDSYHDFRVGEDGIVLEKNGRSAVFLPEVAKEFGWTREQTLSHLARKAGLPENAWKNGARFKVFRTQVYKAPYAE
;
A
#
# COMPACT_ATOMS: atom_id res chain seq x y z
N MET A 1 -49.41 -17.06 -50.47
CA MET A 1 -47.96 -17.05 -50.71
C MET A 1 -47.29 -17.03 -49.35
N ASP A 2 -46.83 -18.21 -48.94
CA ASP A 2 -45.50 -18.55 -48.42
C ASP A 2 -44.84 -17.68 -47.34
N VAL A 3 -44.06 -18.16 -46.38
CA VAL A 3 -43.73 -19.45 -45.73
C VAL A 3 -42.74 -19.01 -44.62
N ALA A 4 -42.78 -19.68 -43.46
CA ALA A 4 -41.91 -19.52 -42.27
C ALA A 4 -40.40 -19.89 -42.56
N PRO A 5 -39.43 -20.01 -41.59
CA PRO A 5 -39.56 -20.07 -40.13
C PRO A 5 -38.40 -19.50 -39.25
N SER A 6 -38.62 -19.69 -37.95
CA SER A 6 -37.83 -19.47 -36.73
C SER A 6 -36.41 -20.06 -36.64
N ALA A 7 -35.59 -19.49 -35.75
CA ALA A 7 -34.65 -20.25 -34.91
C ALA A 7 -34.64 -19.70 -33.47
N ARG A 8 -34.59 -20.63 -32.52
CA ARG A 8 -34.91 -20.51 -31.09
C ARG A 8 -33.72 -19.99 -30.26
N ASN A 9 -34.03 -19.18 -29.25
CA ASN A 9 -33.13 -18.81 -28.15
C ASN A 9 -33.26 -19.88 -27.04
N PRO A 10 -32.18 -20.55 -26.59
CA PRO A 10 -32.27 -21.52 -25.50
C PRO A 10 -31.69 -20.92 -24.21
N PHE A 11 -32.46 -20.10 -23.52
CA PHE A 11 -32.22 -19.80 -22.11
C PHE A 11 -33.56 -19.92 -21.37
N PRO A 12 -33.77 -20.91 -20.50
CA PRO A 12 -34.92 -20.90 -19.63
C PRO A 12 -34.71 -19.81 -18.58
N GLU A 13 -35.67 -18.89 -18.51
CA GLU A 13 -35.93 -18.06 -17.34
C GLU A 13 -36.07 -18.98 -16.13
N SER A 14 -35.15 -18.89 -15.18
CA SER A 14 -35.28 -19.55 -13.88
C SER A 14 -35.83 -18.53 -12.89
N GLY A 15 -36.99 -18.90 -12.34
CA GLY A 15 -37.74 -18.09 -11.39
C GLY A 15 -37.00 -17.86 -10.09
N ASN A 16 -37.43 -16.79 -9.42
CA ASN A 16 -37.02 -16.41 -8.07
C ASN A 16 -37.39 -17.50 -7.06
N GLU A 17 -36.39 -18.25 -6.61
CA GLU A 17 -36.40 -18.88 -5.28
C GLU A 17 -35.35 -18.17 -4.41
N GLU A 18 -35.83 -17.30 -3.51
CA GLU A 18 -35.04 -16.73 -2.42
C GLU A 18 -34.71 -17.83 -1.40
N GLY A 19 -33.70 -18.64 -1.71
CA GLY A 19 -33.03 -19.49 -0.74
C GLY A 19 -31.92 -18.72 -0.03
N THR A 20 -31.91 -18.73 1.31
CA THR A 20 -30.76 -18.26 2.12
C THR A 20 -29.44 -18.85 1.63
N LEU A 21 -28.33 -18.11 1.68
CA LEU A 21 -26.99 -18.55 1.21
C LEU A 21 -26.62 -20.00 1.61
N ILE A 22 -27.06 -20.44 2.80
CA ILE A 22 -26.86 -21.79 3.33
C ILE A 22 -27.56 -22.89 2.50
N SER A 23 -28.76 -22.64 1.98
CA SER A 23 -29.48 -23.64 1.17
C SER A 23 -28.84 -23.85 -0.21
N ARG A 24 -28.12 -22.85 -0.72
CA ARG A 24 -27.30 -22.97 -1.95
C ARG A 24 -26.01 -23.76 -1.73
N LEU A 25 -25.48 -23.77 -0.50
CA LEU A 25 -24.26 -24.51 -0.12
C LEU A 25 -24.54 -25.98 0.26
N TYR A 26 -25.81 -26.34 0.46
CA TYR A 26 -26.29 -27.68 0.81
C TYR A 26 -27.48 -28.13 -0.07
N PRO A 27 -27.27 -28.49 -1.35
CA PRO A 27 -28.30 -29.21 -2.09
C PRO A 27 -28.45 -30.63 -1.53
N ALA A 28 -29.68 -31.04 -1.25
CA ALA A 28 -30.00 -32.39 -0.82
C ALA A 28 -29.62 -33.41 -1.91
N ARG A 29 -28.73 -34.36 -1.54
CA ARG A 29 -28.40 -35.65 -2.19
C ARG A 29 -28.59 -35.74 -3.72
N ILE A 30 -27.49 -35.73 -4.46
CA ILE A 30 -27.42 -36.24 -5.84
C ILE A 30 -27.01 -37.73 -5.80
N PRO A 31 -27.68 -38.63 -6.55
CA PRO A 31 -27.40 -40.08 -6.50
C PRO A 31 -26.08 -40.44 -7.19
N ARG A 32 -25.38 -41.43 -6.63
CA ARG A 32 -24.14 -42.02 -7.18
C ARG A 32 -24.38 -42.57 -8.59
N ARG A 33 -23.65 -42.09 -9.59
CA ARG A 33 -23.54 -42.76 -10.90
C ARG A 33 -22.36 -43.72 -10.92
N ALA A 34 -22.64 -44.85 -11.55
CA ALA A 34 -21.84 -46.06 -11.68
C ALA A 34 -20.50 -45.83 -12.41
N GLY A 35 -19.53 -46.67 -12.07
CA GLY A 35 -18.17 -46.64 -12.61
C GLY A 35 -18.06 -47.07 -14.07
N CYS A 36 -16.86 -46.89 -14.61
CA CYS A 36 -16.41 -47.55 -15.82
C CYS A 36 -14.95 -48.03 -15.63
N PRO A 37 -14.62 -49.29 -15.99
CA PRO A 37 -13.35 -49.94 -15.71
C PRO A 37 -12.38 -49.88 -16.90
N ARG A 38 -11.07 -49.96 -16.63
CA ARG A 38 -9.97 -50.58 -17.42
C ARG A 38 -8.63 -50.03 -16.90
N CYS A 39 -7.90 -50.74 -16.04
CA CYS A 39 -6.92 -51.83 -16.31
C CYS A 39 -5.47 -51.30 -16.11
N PRO A 40 -4.48 -52.14 -15.77
CA PRO A 40 -4.43 -53.13 -14.69
C PRO A 40 -3.16 -52.98 -13.81
N ALA A 41 -3.19 -53.66 -12.66
CA ALA A 41 -2.08 -53.83 -11.72
C ALA A 41 -1.13 -54.96 -12.15
N ALA A 42 0.16 -54.86 -11.76
CA ALA A 42 1.13 -55.94 -11.48
C ALA A 42 2.57 -55.35 -11.51
N LEU A 43 3.61 -55.78 -10.79
CA LEU A 43 3.92 -56.78 -9.75
C LEU A 43 5.41 -56.54 -9.37
N VAL A 44 5.77 -56.70 -8.08
CA VAL A 44 6.95 -57.45 -7.50
C VAL A 44 8.39 -57.08 -7.94
N ALA A 45 9.48 -57.07 -7.15
CA ALA A 45 9.84 -57.04 -5.73
C ALA A 45 11.41 -56.90 -5.65
N PRO A 46 12.19 -57.39 -4.64
CA PRO A 46 13.21 -56.58 -3.93
C PRO A 46 14.66 -57.09 -4.08
N HIS A 47 15.67 -56.43 -3.46
CA HIS A 47 16.93 -57.10 -3.07
C HIS A 47 17.75 -56.33 -2.01
N ASP A 48 17.94 -57.01 -0.86
CA ASP A 48 19.17 -57.31 -0.09
C ASP A 48 20.18 -56.28 0.46
N ARG A 49 20.48 -56.47 1.76
CA ARG A 49 21.75 -56.19 2.48
C ARG A 49 22.54 -57.51 2.67
N PRO A 50 23.86 -57.52 2.95
CA PRO A 50 24.44 -57.43 4.34
C PRO A 50 25.83 -56.71 4.43
N ALA A 51 26.16 -56.01 5.54
CA ALA A 51 27.12 -56.33 6.66
C ALA A 51 28.57 -56.70 6.23
N GLN A 52 29.70 -56.20 6.79
CA GLN A 52 30.20 -56.21 8.19
C GLN A 52 31.42 -55.25 8.43
N THR A 53 31.71 -55.02 9.71
CA THR A 53 32.77 -54.27 10.47
C THR A 53 34.22 -54.81 10.37
N PRO A 54 35.28 -54.46 11.19
CA PRO A 54 35.50 -53.42 12.25
C PRO A 54 36.87 -52.66 12.18
N PHE A 55 37.12 -51.64 13.03
CA PHE A 55 38.35 -51.48 13.89
C PHE A 55 38.38 -50.13 14.67
N ARG A 56 38.71 -50.20 15.97
CA ARG A 56 39.19 -49.14 16.93
C ARG A 56 40.66 -49.48 17.29
N PRO A 57 41.47 -48.77 18.14
CA PRO A 57 41.21 -47.68 19.13
C PRO A 57 42.29 -46.56 19.17
N ARG A 58 42.15 -45.46 19.93
CA ARG A 58 42.74 -45.13 21.28
C ARG A 58 42.64 -43.58 21.40
N GLY A 59 42.52 -42.86 22.52
CA GLY A 59 42.52 -43.10 23.97
C GLY A 59 42.95 -41.79 24.71
N ARG A 60 42.52 -41.64 25.99
CA ARG A 60 42.83 -40.62 27.06
C ARG A 60 41.76 -39.53 27.27
N LEU A 61 40.96 -39.49 28.37
CA LEU A 61 41.20 -39.43 29.85
C LEU A 61 41.92 -38.14 30.27
N LEU A 62 41.54 -37.28 31.23
CA LEU A 62 40.63 -37.17 32.41
C LEU A 62 40.82 -35.71 32.97
N PRO A 63 40.35 -35.26 34.16
CA PRO A 63 39.11 -35.47 34.92
C PRO A 63 38.46 -34.14 35.44
N GLN A 64 37.26 -34.29 36.03
CA GLN A 64 36.55 -33.30 36.83
C GLN A 64 37.12 -33.15 38.27
N ARG A 65 36.87 -32.00 38.91
CA ARG A 65 36.89 -31.82 40.37
C ARG A 65 35.71 -30.93 40.82
N THR A 66 35.07 -31.33 41.91
CA THR A 66 34.04 -30.60 42.69
C THR A 66 34.62 -30.25 44.10
N PRO A 67 33.86 -29.71 45.09
CA PRO A 67 34.10 -28.38 45.67
C PRO A 67 34.46 -28.41 47.18
N HIS A 68 34.75 -27.24 47.80
CA HIS A 68 34.41 -26.87 49.21
C HIS A 68 34.96 -25.47 49.64
N PRO A 69 34.53 -24.86 50.80
CA PRO A 69 33.96 -23.50 50.86
C PRO A 69 34.75 -22.48 51.70
N VAL A 70 34.43 -21.17 51.60
CA VAL A 70 34.85 -20.16 52.59
C VAL A 70 33.79 -19.05 52.82
N LYS A 71 33.74 -18.61 54.09
CA LYS A 71 32.84 -17.82 54.95
C LYS A 71 32.49 -16.35 54.56
N LYS A 72 31.35 -15.88 55.13
CA LYS A 72 30.83 -14.49 55.24
C LYS A 72 31.63 -13.57 56.18
N PRO A 73 31.37 -12.24 56.16
CA PRO A 73 30.64 -11.57 57.27
C PRO A 73 29.59 -10.52 56.77
N GLN A 74 28.32 -10.54 57.20
CA GLN A 74 27.66 -9.80 58.30
C GLN A 74 27.74 -8.25 58.27
N ARG A 75 26.61 -7.57 58.00
CA ARG A 75 25.99 -6.41 58.73
C ARG A 75 24.52 -6.27 58.29
N ALA A 76 23.55 -6.64 59.13
CA ALA A 76 22.74 -5.77 60.03
C ALA A 76 21.54 -5.08 59.34
N ILE A 77 20.33 -5.54 59.69
CA ILE A 77 19.01 -4.99 59.37
C ILE A 77 18.59 -4.10 60.55
N PRO A 78 17.79 -3.04 60.32
CA PRO A 78 16.62 -2.86 61.16
C PRO A 78 15.33 -2.73 60.35
N LEU A 79 14.33 -3.39 60.91
CA LEU A 79 12.91 -3.37 60.58
C LEU A 79 12.30 -2.08 61.17
N LEU A 80 11.53 -1.32 60.40
CA LEU A 80 10.40 -0.49 60.87
C LEU A 80 9.75 0.10 59.60
N GLY A 81 8.60 -0.37 59.17
CA GLY A 81 7.34 0.28 59.53
C GLY A 81 6.35 0.12 58.38
N LEU A 82 5.41 -0.79 58.56
CA LEU A 82 4.21 -0.91 57.75
C LEU A 82 3.24 0.19 58.21
N LEU A 83 3.00 1.22 57.40
CA LEU A 83 1.75 1.99 57.49
C LEU A 83 1.37 2.57 56.13
N CYS A 84 0.16 2.18 55.72
CA CYS A 84 -0.69 2.67 54.65
C CYS A 84 -0.33 4.01 54.00
N LEU A 85 -0.38 4.06 52.67
CA LEU A 85 -1.24 5.00 51.95
C LEU A 85 -1.49 4.50 50.53
N LEU A 86 -2.77 4.30 50.26
CA LEU A 86 -3.38 4.13 48.95
C LEU A 86 -2.93 5.28 48.04
N LEU A 87 -2.00 5.04 47.13
CA LEU A 87 -1.83 5.88 45.96
C LEU A 87 -2.59 5.21 44.81
N PRO A 88 -3.51 5.91 44.14
CA PRO A 88 -4.17 5.33 42.98
C PRO A 88 -3.07 5.00 41.98
N TRP A 89 -3.17 3.85 41.32
CA TRP A 89 -2.47 3.62 40.07
C TRP A 89 -2.76 4.83 39.20
N GLY A 90 -1.79 5.73 39.10
CA GLY A 90 -1.88 6.88 38.23
C GLY A 90 -2.14 6.31 36.85
N ALA A 91 -3.35 6.53 36.35
CA ALA A 91 -3.61 6.42 34.94
C ALA A 91 -2.48 7.19 34.26
N PHE A 92 -1.57 6.48 33.59
CA PHE A 92 -0.73 7.10 32.59
C PHE A 92 -1.72 7.59 31.53
N ALA A 93 -2.21 8.82 31.72
CA ALA A 93 -2.89 9.54 30.69
C ALA A 93 -1.89 9.58 29.53
N ARG A 94 -2.14 8.78 28.50
CA ARG A 94 -1.47 8.95 27.21
C ARG A 94 -1.82 10.37 26.78
N THR A 95 -0.94 11.31 27.07
CA THR A 95 -1.01 12.66 26.50
C THR A 95 -0.86 12.46 25.00
N THR A 96 -1.99 12.43 24.30
CA THR A 96 -2.03 12.43 22.84
C THR A 96 -1.30 13.67 22.36
N ALA A 97 -0.21 13.51 21.60
CA ALA A 97 0.54 14.64 21.07
C ALA A 97 -0.41 15.59 20.31
N PRO A 98 -0.18 16.92 20.38
CA PRO A 98 -1.12 17.93 19.89
C PRO A 98 -1.39 17.77 18.39
N VAL A 99 -2.54 18.27 17.93
CA VAL A 99 -2.89 18.35 16.50
C VAL A 99 -2.66 19.78 16.01
N ARG A 100 -2.01 19.95 14.85
CA ARG A 100 -1.82 21.28 14.27
C ARG A 100 -3.14 21.78 13.66
N PRO A 101 -3.70 22.93 14.09
CA PRO A 101 -4.89 23.51 13.47
C PRO A 101 -4.57 24.07 12.06
N PRO A 102 -5.57 24.26 11.20
CA PRO A 102 -5.38 25.01 9.96
C PRO A 102 -5.14 26.49 10.26
N ALA A 103 -4.12 27.09 9.65
CA ALA A 103 -3.78 28.50 9.81
C ALA A 103 -4.59 29.41 8.87
N VAL A 104 -5.03 28.90 7.71
CA VAL A 104 -5.61 29.74 6.64
C VAL A 104 -7.00 29.30 6.17
N ALA A 105 -7.63 28.36 6.87
CA ALA A 105 -9.03 28.01 6.64
C ALA A 105 -9.95 29.23 6.84
N GLY A 106 -10.84 29.47 5.88
CA GLY A 106 -11.77 30.60 5.85
C GLY A 106 -11.23 31.84 5.15
N SER A 107 -9.92 31.91 4.87
CA SER A 107 -9.30 33.04 4.16
C SER A 107 -8.67 32.62 2.82
N TRP A 108 -7.91 31.52 2.79
CA TRP A 108 -7.25 31.03 1.56
C TRP A 108 -8.04 29.92 0.86
N TYR A 109 -8.86 29.21 1.62
CA TYR A 109 -9.83 28.22 1.15
C TYR A 109 -11.04 28.18 2.11
N PRO A 110 -12.22 27.68 1.69
CA PRO A 110 -13.40 27.64 2.56
C PRO A 110 -13.17 26.90 3.89
N ALA A 111 -13.63 27.48 5.01
CA ALA A 111 -13.60 26.81 6.32
C ALA A 111 -14.73 25.78 6.51
N ASP A 112 -15.82 25.91 5.76
CA ASP A 112 -16.92 24.96 5.80
C ASP A 112 -16.54 23.67 5.05
N PRO A 113 -16.66 22.48 5.68
CA PRO A 113 -16.20 21.21 5.10
C PRO A 113 -16.94 20.82 3.81
N GLN A 114 -18.25 21.05 3.74
CA GLN A 114 -19.05 20.68 2.57
C GLN A 114 -18.70 21.58 1.38
N ARG A 115 -18.60 22.88 1.62
CA ARG A 115 -18.19 23.86 0.62
C ARG A 115 -16.75 23.62 0.15
N LEU A 116 -15.83 23.29 1.05
CA LEU A 116 -14.44 22.98 0.69
C LEU A 116 -14.36 21.73 -0.18
N ALA A 117 -15.07 20.65 0.21
CA ALA A 117 -15.08 19.40 -0.55
C ALA A 117 -15.65 19.63 -1.97
N ALA A 118 -16.83 20.24 -2.08
CA ALA A 118 -17.47 20.51 -3.36
C ALA A 118 -16.61 21.44 -4.25
N TYR A 119 -15.95 22.43 -3.65
CA TYR A 119 -15.09 23.35 -4.39
C TYR A 119 -13.85 22.66 -4.97
N ILE A 120 -13.21 21.78 -4.21
CA ILE A 120 -12.06 21.00 -4.70
C ILE A 120 -12.49 19.97 -5.73
N ASP A 121 -13.64 19.31 -5.53
CA ASP A 121 -14.17 18.33 -6.48
C ASP A 121 -14.43 18.98 -7.84
N ASP A 122 -15.06 20.16 -7.85
CA ASP A 122 -15.27 20.94 -9.09
C ASP A 122 -13.95 21.33 -9.77
N LEU A 123 -12.93 21.74 -9.00
CA LEU A 123 -11.59 22.01 -9.55
C LEU A 123 -10.95 20.76 -10.17
N LEU A 124 -11.08 19.60 -9.52
CA LEU A 124 -10.56 18.32 -10.01
C LEU A 124 -11.32 17.82 -11.25
N ASP A 125 -12.63 18.03 -11.32
CA ASP A 125 -13.47 17.65 -12.44
C ASP A 125 -13.20 18.50 -13.68
N ARG A 126 -12.91 19.80 -13.49
CA ARG A 126 -12.48 20.73 -14.56
C ARG A 126 -11.04 20.49 -15.02
N ALA A 127 -10.23 19.78 -14.24
CA ALA A 127 -8.87 19.42 -14.65
C ALA A 127 -8.89 18.38 -15.77
N ALA A 128 -7.90 18.46 -16.67
CA ALA A 128 -7.83 17.52 -17.79
C ALA A 128 -7.79 16.07 -17.24
N PRO A 129 -8.58 15.14 -17.82
CA PRO A 129 -8.55 13.76 -17.38
C PRO A 129 -7.11 13.23 -17.49
N PRO A 130 -6.70 12.28 -16.63
CA PRO A 130 -5.42 11.61 -16.80
C PRO A 130 -5.41 10.99 -18.21
N GLY A 131 -4.60 11.53 -19.12
CA GLY A 131 -4.42 10.93 -20.44
C GLY A 131 -3.75 9.57 -20.33
N GLU A 132 -3.50 8.91 -21.47
CA GLU A 132 -2.72 7.65 -21.60
C GLU A 132 -1.23 7.81 -21.24
N THR A 133 -0.88 8.75 -20.37
CA THR A 133 0.47 8.92 -19.86
C THR A 133 0.85 7.75 -18.96
N LYS A 134 1.54 6.76 -19.53
CA LYS A 134 2.13 5.61 -18.83
C LYS A 134 3.10 6.09 -17.73
N GLY A 135 3.23 5.33 -16.65
CA GLY A 135 4.16 5.62 -15.55
C GLY A 135 3.45 5.89 -14.23
N ARG A 136 4.09 5.49 -13.12
CA ARG A 136 3.59 5.77 -11.77
C ARG A 136 3.92 7.21 -11.41
N VAL A 137 3.00 7.91 -10.79
CA VAL A 137 3.28 9.24 -10.24
C VAL A 137 4.32 9.11 -9.12
N PHE A 138 5.47 9.75 -9.29
CA PHE A 138 6.55 9.79 -8.31
C PHE A 138 6.45 11.06 -7.46
N ALA A 139 6.37 12.22 -8.12
CA ALA A 139 6.26 13.50 -7.43
C ALA A 139 5.36 14.50 -8.18
N LEU A 140 4.86 15.49 -7.44
CA LEU A 140 4.15 16.65 -7.96
C LEU A 140 4.84 17.93 -7.46
N ILE A 141 5.07 18.90 -8.34
CA ILE A 141 5.23 20.31 -7.92
C ILE A 141 3.86 20.97 -8.05
N SER A 142 3.40 21.63 -6.98
CA SER A 142 2.06 22.22 -6.90
C SER A 142 2.09 23.58 -6.20
N PRO A 143 1.31 24.58 -6.67
CA PRO A 143 1.28 25.91 -6.07
C PRO A 143 0.58 25.91 -4.70
N HIS A 144 0.81 26.97 -3.91
CA HIS A 144 0.24 27.15 -2.58
C HIS A 144 -0.33 28.54 -2.29
N ALA A 145 -0.58 29.37 -3.30
CA ALA A 145 -1.47 30.52 -3.13
C ALA A 145 -2.92 30.10 -2.79
N GLY A 146 -3.76 31.06 -2.37
CA GLY A 146 -5.19 30.83 -2.14
C GLY A 146 -5.89 30.19 -3.34
N TYR A 147 -6.83 29.28 -3.09
CA TYR A 147 -7.42 28.42 -4.13
C TYR A 147 -8.15 29.19 -5.23
N VAL A 148 -8.64 30.40 -4.94
CA VAL A 148 -9.25 31.28 -5.95
C VAL A 148 -8.25 31.69 -7.05
N PHE A 149 -6.94 31.68 -6.76
CA PHE A 149 -5.89 32.02 -7.71
C PHE A 149 -5.21 30.78 -8.28
N SER A 150 -4.75 29.86 -7.43
CA SER A 150 -3.89 28.75 -7.85
C SER A 150 -4.60 27.40 -7.93
N GLY A 151 -5.85 27.30 -7.46
CA GLY A 151 -6.56 26.03 -7.30
C GLY A 151 -6.73 25.27 -8.61
N GLU A 152 -7.05 25.97 -9.71
CA GLU A 152 -7.17 25.35 -11.04
C GLU A 152 -5.84 24.79 -11.57
N VAL A 153 -4.71 25.37 -11.16
CA VAL A 153 -3.38 24.89 -11.52
C VAL A 153 -3.02 23.68 -10.67
N ALA A 154 -3.20 23.76 -9.34
CA ALA A 154 -2.97 22.65 -8.41
C ALA A 154 -3.79 21.41 -8.79
N ALA A 155 -5.05 21.59 -9.16
CA ALA A 155 -5.95 20.50 -9.54
C ALA A 155 -5.43 19.64 -10.70
N GLN A 156 -4.66 20.21 -11.64
CA GLN A 156 -4.08 19.44 -12.75
C GLN A 156 -3.15 18.33 -12.27
N GLY A 157 -2.34 18.61 -11.25
CA GLY A 157 -1.45 17.63 -10.62
C GLY A 157 -2.23 16.62 -9.79
N PHE A 158 -3.11 17.08 -8.91
CA PHE A 158 -3.86 16.20 -8.01
C PHE A 158 -4.85 15.29 -8.74
N ARG A 159 -5.38 15.71 -9.88
CA ARG A 159 -6.19 14.87 -10.77
C ARG A 159 -5.43 13.62 -11.23
N ARG A 160 -4.11 13.68 -11.36
CA ARG A 160 -3.27 12.53 -11.77
C ARG A 160 -3.16 11.44 -10.72
N VAL A 161 -3.38 11.78 -9.45
CA VAL A 161 -3.34 10.84 -8.32
C VAL A 161 -4.73 10.49 -7.79
N GLN A 162 -5.79 10.96 -8.46
CA GLN A 162 -7.15 10.76 -7.99
C GLN A 162 -7.53 9.27 -7.96
N GLY A 163 -8.06 8.82 -6.83
CA GLY A 163 -8.44 7.42 -6.59
C GLY A 163 -7.26 6.47 -6.39
N GLN A 164 -6.01 6.95 -6.40
CA GLN A 164 -4.83 6.14 -6.10
C GLN A 164 -4.67 5.93 -4.58
N SER A 165 -3.97 4.85 -4.21
CA SER A 165 -3.70 4.50 -2.82
C SER A 165 -2.23 4.66 -2.50
N PHE A 166 -1.93 5.45 -1.48
CA PHE A 166 -0.57 5.61 -0.95
C PHE A 166 -0.56 5.17 0.52
N ARG A 167 0.59 4.69 0.99
CA ARG A 167 0.85 4.50 2.43
C ARG A 167 1.26 5.83 3.05
N ARG A 168 2.04 6.62 2.32
CA ARG A 168 2.69 7.83 2.80
C ARG A 168 2.58 8.94 1.77
N VAL A 169 2.39 10.16 2.27
CA VAL A 169 2.58 11.37 1.47
C VAL A 169 3.64 12.22 2.17
N VAL A 170 4.73 12.50 1.48
CA VAL A 170 5.77 13.45 1.91
C VAL A 170 5.43 14.79 1.28
N VAL A 171 5.29 15.84 2.08
CA VAL A 171 5.08 17.20 1.57
C VAL A 171 6.26 18.06 1.97
N LEU A 172 7.01 18.57 0.99
CA LEU A 172 8.06 19.56 1.17
C LEU A 172 7.46 20.94 0.91
N GLY A 173 7.41 21.80 1.92
CA GLY A 173 6.96 23.18 1.76
C GLY A 173 8.03 24.18 2.18
N PRO A 174 8.18 25.32 1.49
CA PRO A 174 9.08 26.37 1.96
C PRO A 174 8.57 26.97 3.28
N ALA A 175 9.50 27.44 4.11
CA ALA A 175 9.19 28.29 5.25
C ALA A 175 9.18 29.77 4.84
N HIS A 176 8.01 30.43 4.92
CA HIS A 176 7.85 31.86 4.68
C HIS A 176 8.22 32.73 5.89
N SER A 177 8.18 32.13 7.08
CA SER A 177 8.44 32.81 8.35
C SER A 177 9.35 31.97 9.26
N GLY A 178 9.98 32.61 10.25
CA GLY A 178 10.76 31.90 11.28
C GLY A 178 12.21 31.54 10.94
N GLY A 179 12.69 31.88 9.73
CA GLY A 179 14.12 31.93 9.35
C GLY A 179 15.06 30.93 10.01
N PHE A 180 14.92 29.63 9.71
CA PHE A 180 15.80 28.58 10.22
C PHE A 180 16.66 27.96 9.11
N HIS A 181 17.64 27.15 9.49
CA HIS A 181 18.50 26.40 8.57
C HIS A 181 18.07 24.94 8.53
N GLY A 182 18.08 24.32 7.35
CA GLY A 182 17.74 22.91 7.18
C GLY A 182 16.24 22.62 7.12
N LEU A 183 15.85 21.48 7.66
CA LEU A 183 14.49 20.93 7.60
C LEU A 183 13.79 21.04 8.95
N SER A 184 12.47 21.20 8.97
CA SER A 184 11.69 21.27 10.21
C SER A 184 10.41 20.44 10.15
N ILE A 185 10.14 19.71 11.23
CA ILE A 185 8.92 18.92 11.40
C ILE A 185 8.29 19.25 12.75
N ALA A 186 7.05 19.75 12.73
CA ALA A 186 6.31 20.15 13.93
C ALA A 186 6.16 19.01 14.96
N PRO A 187 6.10 19.32 16.28
CA PRO A 187 5.98 18.31 17.33
C PRO A 187 4.51 17.94 17.58
N VAL A 188 3.80 17.53 16.52
CA VAL A 188 2.36 17.23 16.51
C VAL A 188 2.10 15.79 16.04
N SER A 189 0.92 15.24 16.34
CA SER A 189 0.50 13.89 15.91
C SER A 189 -0.27 13.88 14.60
N ALA A 190 -0.90 15.00 14.22
CA ALA A 190 -1.70 15.15 13.02
C ALA A 190 -1.76 16.61 12.57
N TYR A 191 -2.12 16.82 11.30
CA TYR A 191 -2.52 18.13 10.76
C TYR A 191 -4.03 18.12 10.52
N ARG A 192 -4.72 19.13 11.01
CA ARG A 192 -6.17 19.31 10.83
C ARG A 192 -6.44 20.17 9.61
N THR A 193 -7.43 19.75 8.81
CA THR A 193 -8.12 20.59 7.83
C THR A 193 -9.62 20.58 8.15
N PRO A 194 -10.45 21.40 7.48
CA PRO A 194 -11.90 21.26 7.59
C PRO A 194 -12.42 19.86 7.21
N LEU A 195 -11.71 19.11 6.37
CA LEU A 195 -12.11 17.77 5.91
C LEU A 195 -11.72 16.65 6.91
N GLY A 196 -11.04 16.99 8.01
CA GLY A 196 -10.64 16.06 9.06
C GLY A 196 -9.14 16.03 9.32
N ASP A 197 -8.75 15.22 10.30
CA ASP A 197 -7.37 15.10 10.76
C ASP A 197 -6.58 14.12 9.88
N ILE A 198 -5.36 14.52 9.53
CA ILE A 198 -4.41 13.72 8.77
C ILE A 198 -3.30 13.25 9.72
N PRO A 199 -3.23 11.94 10.04
CA PRO A 199 -2.22 11.43 10.97
C PRO A 199 -0.81 11.52 10.38
N LEU A 200 0.17 11.85 11.21
CA LEU A 200 1.57 11.85 10.80
C LEU A 200 2.17 10.44 10.81
N ASP A 201 3.14 10.21 9.93
CA ASP A 201 3.94 8.98 9.93
C ASP A 201 5.04 9.07 10.99
N ALA A 202 4.70 8.68 12.21
CA ALA A 202 5.60 8.75 13.37
C ALA A 202 6.91 7.97 13.18
N GLU A 203 6.88 6.84 12.48
CA GLU A 203 8.08 6.02 12.24
C GLU A 203 9.04 6.73 11.28
N ALA A 204 8.52 7.23 10.15
CA ALA A 204 9.31 7.99 9.19
C ALA A 204 9.88 9.27 9.82
N ILE A 205 9.06 10.01 10.57
CA ILE A 205 9.48 11.25 11.23
C ILE A 205 10.54 10.97 12.30
N ALA A 206 10.41 9.89 13.07
CA ALA A 206 11.43 9.51 14.06
C ALA A 206 12.77 9.17 13.39
N ALA A 207 12.75 8.55 12.20
CA ALA A 207 13.96 8.29 11.43
C ALA A 207 14.61 9.60 10.93
N LEU A 208 13.82 10.53 10.39
CA LEU A 208 14.30 11.83 9.90
C LEU A 208 14.94 12.66 11.03
N ARG A 209 14.30 12.71 12.20
CA ARG A 209 14.77 13.47 13.38
C ARG A 209 16.10 12.98 13.97
N ARG A 210 16.65 11.86 13.51
CA ARG A 210 18.01 11.43 13.89
C ARG A 210 19.10 12.28 13.24
N SER A 211 18.78 12.98 12.16
CA SER A 211 19.71 13.88 11.48
C SER A 211 19.75 15.25 12.15
N PRO A 212 20.94 15.85 12.35
CA PRO A 212 21.05 17.23 12.83
C PRO A 212 20.46 18.25 11.85
N LEU A 213 20.25 17.88 10.58
CA LEU A 213 19.59 18.72 9.58
C LEU A 213 18.09 18.90 9.85
N VAL A 214 17.47 18.06 10.70
CA VAL A 214 16.03 18.06 10.96
C VAL A 214 15.73 18.62 12.35
N GLY A 215 15.29 19.86 12.40
CA GLY A 215 14.79 20.55 13.58
C GLY A 215 13.28 20.44 13.77
N THR A 216 12.76 21.16 14.78
CA THR A 216 11.31 21.24 15.07
C THR A 216 10.73 22.63 14.85
N HIS A 217 11.54 23.69 15.01
CA HIS A 217 11.21 25.11 14.83
C HIS A 217 9.71 25.44 14.92
N ALA A 218 9.09 25.14 16.07
CA ALA A 218 7.62 25.10 16.20
C ALA A 218 6.94 26.41 15.78
N GLU A 219 7.59 27.56 16.05
CA GLU A 219 7.09 28.88 15.65
C GLU A 219 6.99 29.04 14.13
N ALA A 220 7.91 28.46 13.36
CA ALA A 220 7.88 28.50 11.90
C ALA A 220 6.69 27.70 11.32
N HIS A 221 6.06 26.82 12.09
CA HIS A 221 4.90 26.04 11.65
C HIS A 221 3.55 26.70 11.98
N ARG A 222 3.52 27.69 12.88
CA ARG A 222 2.28 28.21 13.48
C ARG A 222 1.34 28.82 12.45
N GLU A 223 1.86 29.75 11.64
CA GLU A 223 1.11 30.49 10.62
C GLU A 223 1.48 30.06 9.19
N GLU A 224 2.28 29.00 9.04
CA GLU A 224 2.78 28.55 7.75
C GLU A 224 1.71 27.84 6.93
N HIS A 225 1.60 28.16 5.65
CA HIS A 225 0.53 27.67 4.79
C HIS A 225 1.04 26.77 3.66
N SER A 226 2.34 26.79 3.36
CA SER A 226 2.89 26.11 2.18
C SER A 226 2.57 24.61 2.13
N ILE A 227 2.64 23.91 3.26
CA ILE A 227 2.23 22.50 3.38
C ILE A 227 0.72 22.38 3.43
N GLU A 228 0.06 23.21 4.23
CA GLU A 228 -1.38 23.16 4.51
C GLU A 228 -2.21 23.25 3.23
N MET A 229 -1.82 24.11 2.30
CA MET A 229 -2.52 24.33 1.03
C MET A 229 -2.57 23.09 0.12
N GLN A 230 -1.69 22.12 0.35
CA GLN A 230 -1.70 20.84 -0.37
C GLN A 230 -2.67 19.81 0.25
N LEU A 231 -3.01 19.96 1.54
CA LEU A 231 -3.66 18.91 2.32
C LEU A 231 -5.13 18.66 1.94
N PRO A 232 -5.99 19.68 1.74
CA PRO A 232 -7.36 19.45 1.29
C PRO A 232 -7.42 18.75 -0.07
N PHE A 233 -6.57 19.14 -1.02
CA PHE A 233 -6.45 18.45 -2.31
C PHE A 233 -6.07 16.98 -2.16
N LEU A 234 -5.09 16.67 -1.30
CA LEU A 234 -4.69 15.28 -1.01
C LEU A 234 -5.83 14.45 -0.39
N GLN A 235 -6.59 15.02 0.54
CA GLN A 235 -7.74 14.34 1.16
C GLN A 235 -8.88 14.07 0.16
N ARG A 236 -9.07 14.92 -0.84
CA ARG A 236 -10.08 14.73 -1.89
C ARG A 236 -9.62 13.82 -3.02
N ALA A 237 -8.36 13.91 -3.42
CA ALA A 237 -7.83 13.13 -4.52
C ALA A 237 -7.53 11.68 -4.13
N LEU A 238 -6.87 11.44 -2.99
CA LEU A 238 -6.37 10.11 -2.64
C LEU A 238 -7.41 9.22 -1.96
N ARG A 239 -7.27 7.90 -2.07
CA ARG A 239 -8.02 6.98 -1.20
C ARG A 239 -7.60 7.18 0.26
N PRO A 240 -8.52 7.07 1.24
CA PRO A 240 -8.18 7.18 2.66
C PRO A 240 -7.12 6.16 3.13
N GLY A 241 -6.43 6.48 4.23
CA GLY A 241 -5.52 5.54 4.93
C GLY A 241 -4.03 5.85 4.82
N TRP A 242 -3.63 6.90 4.10
CA TRP A 242 -2.25 7.38 4.05
C TRP A 242 -1.86 8.19 5.30
N LYS A 243 -0.56 8.28 5.57
CA LYS A 243 0.03 9.12 6.63
C LYS A 243 0.90 10.23 6.05
N LEU A 244 0.94 11.38 6.73
CA LEU A 244 1.68 12.56 6.30
C LEU A 244 3.09 12.62 6.88
N VAL A 245 4.07 13.03 6.07
CA VAL A 245 5.38 13.50 6.52
C VAL A 245 5.53 14.96 6.06
N PRO A 246 5.18 15.94 6.91
CA PRO A 246 5.19 17.35 6.55
C PRO A 246 6.54 17.97 6.93
N ILE A 247 7.31 18.39 5.93
CA ILE A 247 8.66 18.92 6.10
C ILE A 247 8.70 20.36 5.61
N LEU A 248 8.91 21.30 6.53
CA LEU A 248 9.24 22.67 6.16
C LEU A 248 10.71 22.77 5.83
N VAL A 249 11.01 23.40 4.70
CA VAL A 249 12.36 23.63 4.21
C VAL A 249 12.71 25.09 4.46
N GLY A 250 13.71 25.30 5.32
CA GLY A 250 14.25 26.62 5.61
C GLY A 250 15.35 27.01 4.63
N ARG A 251 16.32 27.77 5.12
CA ARG A 251 17.55 28.10 4.37
C ARG A 251 18.38 26.84 4.19
N MET A 252 18.94 26.67 2.99
CA MET A 252 19.78 25.53 2.61
C MET A 252 21.09 26.02 2.01
N GLU A 253 22.17 25.32 2.32
CA GLU A 253 23.49 25.46 1.72
C GLU A 253 23.78 24.30 0.73
N ALA A 254 24.86 24.41 -0.03
CA ALA A 254 25.18 23.44 -1.09
C ALA A 254 25.28 21.99 -0.58
N GLN A 255 25.86 21.79 0.61
CA GLN A 255 26.00 20.48 1.25
C GLN A 255 24.70 19.90 1.80
N ASP A 256 23.66 20.73 1.99
CA ASP A 256 22.42 20.28 2.60
C ASP A 256 21.51 19.54 1.62
N TYR A 257 21.59 19.82 0.32
CA TYR A 257 20.74 19.14 -0.68
C TYR A 257 21.05 17.64 -0.75
N PRO A 258 22.31 17.19 -0.93
CA PRO A 258 22.63 15.76 -0.91
C PRO A 258 22.27 15.11 0.44
N ALA A 259 22.49 15.83 1.55
CA ALA A 259 22.13 15.34 2.89
C ALA A 259 20.61 15.16 3.04
N ALA A 260 19.80 16.13 2.62
CA ALA A 260 18.35 16.03 2.62
C ALA A 260 17.85 14.90 1.71
N ALA A 261 18.40 14.79 0.50
CA ALA A 261 18.05 13.72 -0.43
C ALA A 261 18.37 12.34 0.16
N ALA A 262 19.54 12.16 0.78
CA ALA A 262 19.92 10.92 1.45
C ALA A 262 18.96 10.53 2.60
N LEU A 263 18.41 11.51 3.32
CA LEU A 263 17.41 11.26 4.38
C LEU A 263 16.05 10.87 3.81
N LEU A 264 15.64 11.48 2.71
CA LEU A 264 14.32 11.26 2.12
C LEU A 264 14.27 10.00 1.25
N LYS A 265 15.36 9.64 0.57
CA LYS A 265 15.42 8.51 -0.38
C LYS A 265 14.87 7.18 0.19
N PRO A 266 15.17 6.76 1.44
CA PRO A 266 14.61 5.54 2.02
C PRO A 266 13.09 5.58 2.24
N LEU A 267 12.49 6.78 2.27
CA LEU A 267 11.04 6.95 2.44
C LEU A 267 10.27 6.88 1.12
N LEU A 268 10.94 7.05 -0.04
CA LEU A 268 10.30 7.22 -1.35
C LEU A 268 10.14 5.86 -2.09
N ASP A 269 9.34 4.98 -1.50
CA ASP A 269 8.92 3.71 -2.09
C ASP A 269 7.79 3.87 -3.13
N ASP A 270 7.32 2.76 -3.70
CA ASP A 270 6.21 2.73 -4.66
C ASP A 270 4.85 3.10 -4.05
N ARG A 271 4.76 3.17 -2.72
CA ARG A 271 3.58 3.55 -1.94
C ARG A 271 3.71 4.93 -1.31
N THR A 272 4.68 5.72 -1.76
CA THR A 272 4.92 7.08 -1.28
C THR A 272 4.75 8.08 -2.41
N LEU A 273 3.91 9.09 -2.18
CA LEU A 273 3.80 10.27 -3.03
C LEU A 273 4.64 11.41 -2.45
N LEU A 274 5.47 12.03 -3.28
CA LEU A 274 6.17 13.26 -2.93
C LEU A 274 5.42 14.47 -3.51
N VAL A 275 5.08 15.45 -2.67
CA VAL A 275 4.52 16.74 -3.09
C VAL A 275 5.50 17.84 -2.71
N VAL A 276 5.91 18.61 -3.69
CA VAL A 276 6.77 19.78 -3.53
C VAL A 276 5.92 21.02 -3.72
N SER A 277 5.76 21.80 -2.67
CA SER A 277 4.91 22.97 -2.67
C SER A 277 5.69 24.20 -3.14
N SER A 278 5.27 24.84 -4.24
CA SER A 278 5.92 26.04 -4.75
C SER A 278 5.01 26.88 -5.67
N ASP A 279 4.86 28.15 -5.34
CA ASP A 279 4.60 29.20 -6.33
C ASP A 279 5.92 29.62 -7.01
N PHE A 280 5.83 30.25 -8.18
CA PHE A 280 6.98 30.69 -8.98
C PHE A 280 7.17 32.20 -8.86
N THR A 281 7.36 32.94 -9.96
CA THR A 281 7.71 34.36 -9.91
C THR A 281 6.68 35.19 -9.15
N HIS A 282 7.12 35.81 -8.06
CA HIS A 282 6.41 36.90 -7.37
C HIS A 282 6.91 38.24 -7.91
N TYR A 283 6.20 38.80 -8.89
CA TYR A 283 6.56 40.02 -9.60
C TYR A 283 5.81 41.24 -9.07
N GLY A 284 6.52 42.35 -8.96
CA GLY A 284 5.96 43.67 -8.73
C GLY A 284 6.51 44.37 -7.48
N PRO A 285 6.15 45.64 -7.27
CA PRO A 285 6.68 46.45 -6.18
C PRO A 285 6.45 45.83 -4.79
N ARG A 286 5.31 45.16 -4.59
CA ARG A 286 4.95 44.49 -3.33
C ARG A 286 5.98 43.43 -2.93
N TYR A 287 6.54 42.71 -3.89
CA TYR A 287 7.51 41.65 -3.67
C TYR A 287 8.96 42.14 -3.78
N ARG A 288 9.16 43.44 -4.03
CA ARG A 288 10.47 44.07 -4.26
C ARG A 288 11.27 43.39 -5.38
N TYR A 289 10.58 42.76 -6.32
CA TYR A 289 11.17 42.05 -7.44
C TYR A 289 10.51 42.49 -8.74
N ARG A 290 11.25 43.27 -9.52
CA ARG A 290 10.79 43.83 -10.81
C ARG A 290 11.96 43.82 -11.79
N PRO A 291 12.36 42.64 -12.31
CA PRO A 291 13.53 42.49 -13.18
C PRO A 291 13.36 43.17 -14.56
N PHE A 292 12.14 43.54 -14.92
CA PHE A 292 11.81 44.30 -16.12
C PHE A 292 10.65 45.28 -15.86
N PRO A 293 10.53 46.37 -16.64
CA PRO A 293 9.44 47.34 -16.52
C PRO A 293 8.06 46.71 -16.67
N PHE A 294 7.07 47.32 -16.02
CA PHE A 294 5.67 46.97 -16.22
C PHE A 294 5.14 47.65 -17.49
N ASP A 295 4.86 46.83 -18.51
CA ASP A 295 4.29 47.23 -19.80
C ASP A 295 3.45 46.08 -20.42
N GLU A 296 2.98 46.24 -21.65
CA GLU A 296 2.17 45.24 -22.38
C GLU A 296 2.88 43.89 -22.56
N ARG A 297 4.22 43.86 -22.49
CA ARG A 297 5.04 42.64 -22.61
C ARG A 297 5.29 41.95 -21.27
N THR A 298 4.79 42.50 -20.16
CA THR A 298 4.92 41.90 -18.82
C THR A 298 4.50 40.42 -18.79
N PRO A 299 3.36 40.00 -19.37
CA PRO A 299 2.95 38.59 -19.36
C PRO A 299 3.97 37.67 -20.04
N GLU A 300 4.47 38.09 -21.21
CA GLU A 300 5.44 37.34 -22.02
C GLU A 300 6.79 37.22 -21.31
N ARG A 301 7.27 38.31 -20.69
CA ARG A 301 8.53 38.31 -19.94
C ARG A 301 8.46 37.49 -18.66
N LEU A 302 7.32 37.48 -17.97
CA LEU A 302 7.09 36.59 -16.83
C LEU A 302 7.13 35.13 -17.26
N GLU A 303 6.47 34.80 -18.37
CA GLU A 303 6.52 33.46 -18.92
C GLU A 303 7.95 33.05 -19.28
N GLN A 304 8.72 33.91 -19.95
CA GLN A 304 10.13 33.62 -20.28
C GLN A 304 10.99 33.39 -19.03
N LEU A 305 10.76 34.18 -17.98
CA LEU A 305 11.46 34.04 -16.70
C LEU A 305 11.12 32.70 -16.01
N ASP A 306 9.83 32.33 -15.95
CA ASP A 306 9.42 31.03 -15.40
C ASP A 306 9.91 29.86 -16.25
N GLN A 307 9.94 30.01 -17.58
CA GLN A 307 10.44 28.98 -18.52
C GLN A 307 11.91 28.65 -18.30
N GLY A 308 12.76 29.63 -17.94
CA GLY A 308 14.17 29.37 -17.66
C GLY A 308 14.36 28.46 -16.44
N ALA A 309 13.62 28.70 -15.35
CA ALA A 309 13.63 27.83 -14.19
C ALA A 309 13.00 26.45 -14.50
N LEU A 310 11.89 26.43 -15.23
CA LEU A 310 11.23 25.20 -15.66
C LEU A 310 12.16 24.31 -16.49
N ALA A 311 12.97 24.88 -17.38
CA ALA A 311 13.92 24.13 -18.20
C ALA A 311 14.93 23.36 -17.33
N ALA A 312 15.50 24.01 -16.32
CA ALA A 312 16.41 23.35 -15.37
C ALA A 312 15.68 22.25 -14.56
N ILE A 313 14.44 22.51 -14.13
CA ILE A 313 13.62 21.54 -13.38
C ILE A 313 13.34 20.28 -14.21
N LEU A 314 12.93 20.44 -15.47
CA LEU A 314 12.62 19.32 -16.36
C LEU A 314 13.87 18.57 -16.83
N ALA A 315 15.04 19.23 -16.81
CA ALA A 315 16.34 18.62 -17.10
C ALA A 315 16.99 17.93 -15.89
N HIS A 316 16.32 17.92 -14.73
CA HIS A 316 16.87 17.42 -13.46
C HIS A 316 18.14 18.16 -12.99
N ASP A 317 18.35 19.40 -13.46
CA ASP A 317 19.58 20.15 -13.24
C ASP A 317 19.45 21.05 -12.00
N ARG A 318 19.75 20.50 -10.81
CA ARG A 318 19.75 21.26 -9.55
C ARG A 318 20.69 22.45 -9.63
N GLU A 319 21.91 22.26 -10.09
CA GLU A 319 22.91 23.33 -10.12
C GLU A 319 22.52 24.42 -11.12
N GLY A 320 21.99 24.04 -12.28
CA GLY A 320 21.46 24.97 -13.28
C GLY A 320 20.31 25.79 -12.73
N LEU A 321 19.40 25.20 -11.95
CA LEU A 321 18.33 25.92 -11.29
C LEU A 321 18.88 26.95 -10.28
N LEU A 322 19.85 26.55 -9.44
CA LEU A 322 20.47 27.45 -8.47
C LEU A 322 21.25 28.59 -9.14
N ARG A 323 22.03 28.29 -10.20
CA ARG A 323 22.70 29.31 -11.01
C ARG A 323 21.71 30.27 -11.68
N TYR A 324 20.61 29.76 -12.23
CA TYR A 324 19.56 30.59 -12.83
C TYR A 324 18.91 31.51 -11.79
N TRP A 325 18.68 31.00 -10.58
CA TRP A 325 18.19 31.78 -9.46
C TRP A 325 19.17 32.90 -9.06
N GLU A 326 20.46 32.60 -8.91
CA GLU A 326 21.49 33.60 -8.60
C GLU A 326 21.60 34.69 -9.68
N GLN A 327 21.48 34.32 -10.95
CA GLN A 327 21.60 35.25 -12.08
C GLN A 327 20.38 36.16 -12.25
N THR A 328 19.18 35.62 -12.04
CA THR A 328 17.93 36.35 -12.32
C THR A 328 17.31 36.99 -11.09
N GLY A 329 17.56 36.41 -9.91
CA GLY A 329 16.86 36.75 -8.67
C GLY A 329 15.42 36.24 -8.63
N ILE A 330 15.02 35.31 -9.50
CA ILE A 330 13.64 34.81 -9.60
C ILE A 330 13.10 34.39 -8.24
N THR A 331 11.91 34.87 -7.90
CA THR A 331 11.32 34.73 -6.55
C THR A 331 10.48 33.45 -6.39
N ILE A 332 11.04 32.30 -6.80
CA ILE A 332 10.42 30.98 -6.59
C ILE A 332 10.45 30.66 -5.09
N CYS A 333 9.31 30.71 -4.42
CA CYS A 333 9.25 30.50 -2.97
C CYS A 333 9.69 29.08 -2.55
N GLY A 334 9.39 28.06 -3.36
CA GLY A 334 9.77 26.67 -3.15
C GLY A 334 11.08 26.25 -3.82
N LEU A 335 11.99 27.19 -4.11
CA LEU A 335 13.29 26.89 -4.74
C LEU A 335 14.04 25.75 -4.04
N HIS A 336 14.19 25.81 -2.72
CA HIS A 336 14.91 24.79 -1.96
C HIS A 336 14.18 23.42 -1.94
N PRO A 337 12.86 23.34 -1.67
CA PRO A 337 12.09 22.10 -1.89
C PRO A 337 12.27 21.49 -3.29
N ILE A 338 12.26 22.31 -4.35
CA ILE A 338 12.47 21.86 -5.72
C ILE A 338 13.90 21.34 -5.89
N ALA A 339 14.91 22.06 -5.41
CA ALA A 339 16.30 21.62 -5.49
C ALA A 339 16.55 20.28 -4.77
N ILE A 340 15.87 20.01 -3.64
CA ILE A 340 15.90 18.68 -2.98
C ILE A 340 15.28 17.60 -3.88
N LEU A 341 14.16 17.90 -4.56
CA LEU A 341 13.58 16.97 -5.53
C LEU A 341 14.54 16.68 -6.69
N LEU A 342 15.21 17.70 -7.24
CA LEU A 342 16.16 17.52 -8.34
C LEU A 342 17.35 16.66 -7.91
N GLU A 343 17.89 16.88 -6.70
CA GLU A 343 18.91 16.00 -6.11
C GLU A 343 18.42 14.54 -5.96
N LEU A 344 17.16 14.33 -5.54
CA LEU A 344 16.60 12.98 -5.38
C LEU A 344 16.48 12.20 -6.71
N ILE A 345 16.42 12.90 -7.85
CA ILE A 345 16.17 12.32 -9.17
C ILE A 345 17.32 12.54 -10.17
N GLU A 346 18.43 13.14 -9.73
CA GLU A 346 19.60 13.42 -10.58
C GLU A 346 20.09 12.15 -11.28
N ASP A 347 20.29 11.07 -10.52
CA ASP A 347 20.71 9.76 -11.04
C ASP A 347 19.54 8.87 -11.49
N ARG A 348 18.38 9.46 -11.80
CA ARG A 348 17.15 8.73 -12.11
C ARG A 348 16.54 9.17 -13.44
N PRO A 349 17.17 8.83 -14.58
CA PRO A 349 16.67 9.22 -15.90
C PRO A 349 15.31 8.60 -16.23
N GLU A 350 14.89 7.57 -15.50
CA GLU A 350 13.54 7.01 -15.62
C GLU A 350 12.43 7.90 -15.05
N ILE A 351 12.80 8.91 -14.24
CA ILE A 351 11.81 9.85 -13.73
C ILE A 351 11.65 10.92 -14.81
N GLU A 352 10.45 11.10 -15.36
CA GLU A 352 10.20 12.11 -16.38
C GLU A 352 9.31 13.22 -15.83
N GLY A 353 9.81 14.45 -15.91
CA GLY A 353 9.06 15.66 -15.60
C GLY A 353 8.17 16.11 -16.76
N THR A 354 6.98 16.63 -16.47
CA THR A 354 6.07 17.22 -17.46
C THR A 354 5.32 18.39 -16.85
N LEU A 355 5.38 19.56 -17.48
CA LEU A 355 4.51 20.69 -17.12
C LEU A 355 3.06 20.34 -17.48
N LEU A 356 2.17 20.35 -16.51
CA LEU A 356 0.74 20.10 -16.72
C LEU A 356 -0.03 21.37 -17.03
N LYS A 357 0.25 22.45 -16.28
CA LYS A 357 -0.37 23.75 -16.45
C LYS A 357 0.50 24.84 -15.86
N ARG A 358 0.44 26.01 -16.48
CA ARG A 358 0.98 27.27 -15.99
C ARG A 358 -0.12 28.32 -16.00
N ASP A 359 -0.11 29.20 -15.01
CA ASP A 359 -0.99 30.36 -14.93
C ASP A 359 -0.35 31.49 -14.11
N THR A 360 -0.99 32.65 -14.06
CA THR A 360 -0.56 33.78 -13.23
C THR A 360 -1.74 34.49 -12.59
N SER A 361 -1.58 35.03 -11.37
CA SER A 361 -2.61 35.87 -10.75
C SER A 361 -2.92 37.11 -11.58
N GLY A 362 -1.93 37.64 -12.31
CA GLY A 362 -2.12 38.76 -13.23
C GLY A 362 -3.10 38.44 -14.36
N ARG A 363 -3.06 37.23 -14.92
CA ARG A 363 -4.06 36.79 -15.93
C ARG A 363 -5.46 36.68 -15.33
N ILE A 364 -5.55 36.13 -14.12
CA ILE A 364 -6.81 35.87 -13.42
C ILE A 364 -7.51 37.17 -13.03
N THR A 365 -6.73 38.16 -12.57
CA THR A 365 -7.25 39.45 -12.10
C THR A 365 -7.28 40.53 -13.19
N GLY A 366 -6.60 40.32 -14.30
CA GLY A 366 -6.37 41.33 -15.33
C GLY A 366 -5.30 42.38 -14.97
N ASP A 367 -4.57 42.21 -13.87
CA ASP A 367 -3.58 43.17 -13.38
C ASP A 367 -2.20 42.53 -13.12
N TYR A 368 -1.23 42.84 -13.98
CA TYR A 368 0.14 42.35 -13.87
C TYR A 368 1.07 43.27 -13.06
N ARG A 369 0.59 44.38 -12.47
CA ARG A 369 1.42 45.27 -11.63
C ARG A 369 1.97 44.55 -10.40
N THR A 370 1.23 43.57 -9.90
CA THR A 370 1.67 42.63 -8.87
C THR A 370 1.09 41.27 -9.20
N SER A 371 1.95 40.35 -9.61
CA SER A 371 1.54 39.04 -10.13
C SER A 371 2.34 37.92 -9.49
N VAL A 372 1.72 36.76 -9.32
CA VAL A 372 2.37 35.53 -8.90
C VAL A 372 2.14 34.46 -9.96
N SER A 373 3.20 33.75 -10.36
CA SER A 373 3.12 32.63 -11.28
C SER A 373 2.86 31.30 -10.56
N TYR A 374 2.05 30.45 -11.18
CA TYR A 374 1.65 29.15 -10.67
C TYR A 374 1.93 28.07 -11.71
N LEU A 375 2.67 27.03 -11.32
CA LEU A 375 2.95 25.88 -12.19
C LEU A 375 2.54 24.60 -11.48
N SER A 376 1.97 23.67 -12.23
CA SER A 376 1.79 22.28 -11.81
C SER A 376 2.66 21.39 -12.69
N ILE A 377 3.59 20.66 -12.08
CA ILE A 377 4.57 19.81 -12.76
C ILE A 377 4.44 18.40 -12.20
N LEU A 378 4.36 17.42 -13.10
CA LEU A 378 4.26 16.01 -12.77
C LEU A 378 5.61 15.32 -13.03
N PHE A 379 6.09 14.55 -12.07
CA PHE A 379 7.21 13.63 -12.25
C PHE A 379 6.69 12.18 -12.20
N ARG A 380 6.91 11.42 -13.26
CA ARG A 380 6.50 10.00 -13.36
C ARG A 380 7.71 9.09 -13.40
N ASP A 381 7.65 7.96 -12.70
CA ASP A 381 8.57 6.85 -12.91
C ASP A 381 8.11 6.05 -14.12
N THR A 382 8.81 6.17 -15.24
CA THR A 382 8.43 5.54 -16.52
C THR A 382 8.73 4.06 -16.59
N ARG A 383 9.63 3.53 -15.75
CA ARG A 383 9.72 2.07 -15.54
C ARG A 383 8.43 1.52 -14.97
N SER A 384 7.69 2.35 -14.23
CA SER A 384 6.44 1.95 -13.61
C SER A 384 5.23 2.09 -14.56
N GLY A 385 5.47 2.43 -15.84
CA GLY A 385 4.44 2.44 -16.89
C GLY A 385 4.09 1.04 -17.41
N ASP A 386 4.99 0.09 -17.17
CA ASP A 386 4.82 -1.36 -17.29
C ASP A 386 5.23 -1.98 -15.95
N ASP A 387 4.49 -1.69 -14.89
CA ASP A 387 4.73 -2.32 -13.59
C ASP A 387 3.92 -3.61 -13.44
N PRO A 388 4.53 -4.80 -13.64
CA PRO A 388 3.88 -6.10 -13.48
C PRO A 388 3.46 -6.41 -12.03
N ARG A 389 3.80 -5.57 -11.05
CA ARG A 389 3.52 -5.85 -9.64
C ARG A 389 2.01 -5.90 -9.37
N PRO A 390 1.51 -6.94 -8.67
CA PRO A 390 0.19 -6.89 -8.07
C PRO A 390 0.08 -5.66 -7.17
N ASP A 391 -1.12 -5.09 -7.05
CA ASP A 391 -1.40 -4.20 -5.93
C ASP A 391 -0.88 -4.85 -4.63
N PRO A 392 -0.44 -4.10 -3.61
CA PRO A 392 -0.18 -4.73 -2.31
C PRO A 392 -1.40 -5.55 -1.90
N ALA A 393 -1.14 -6.65 -1.16
CA ALA A 393 -2.18 -7.52 -0.62
C ALA A 393 -3.37 -6.70 -0.11
N PRO A 394 -4.62 -7.15 -0.30
CA PRO A 394 -5.80 -6.37 0.06
C PRO A 394 -5.61 -5.81 1.48
N HIS A 395 -5.68 -4.50 1.70
CA HIS A 395 -5.48 -3.94 3.04
C HIS A 395 -6.77 -4.07 3.83
N LEU A 396 -7.13 -5.31 4.20
CA LEU A 396 -8.18 -5.55 5.18
C LEU A 396 -7.60 -5.32 6.57
N SER A 397 -8.40 -4.71 7.44
CA SER A 397 -8.01 -4.46 8.82
C SER A 397 -7.80 -5.79 9.56
N ASP A 398 -7.04 -5.79 10.66
CA ASP A 398 -6.91 -6.99 11.50
C ASP A 398 -8.28 -7.49 12.01
N SER A 399 -9.24 -6.59 12.23
CA SER A 399 -10.62 -6.94 12.56
C SER A 399 -11.34 -7.65 11.42
N ASP A 400 -11.14 -7.20 10.17
CA ASP A 400 -11.73 -7.83 8.99
C ASP A 400 -11.16 -9.23 8.78
N MET A 401 -9.83 -9.38 8.87
CA MET A 401 -9.18 -10.68 8.72
C MET A 401 -9.62 -11.66 9.81
N ARG A 402 -9.79 -11.19 11.05
CA ARG A 402 -10.37 -12.01 12.14
C ARG A 402 -11.82 -12.39 11.86
N LEU A 403 -12.63 -11.48 11.32
CA LEU A 403 -14.01 -11.78 10.95
C LEU A 403 -14.08 -12.84 9.85
N LEU A 404 -13.29 -12.69 8.79
CA LEU A 404 -13.19 -13.67 7.70
C LEU A 404 -12.72 -15.03 8.21
N HIS A 405 -11.76 -15.05 9.13
CA HIS A 405 -11.29 -16.29 9.75
C HIS A 405 -12.38 -16.96 10.58
N ARG A 406 -13.17 -16.19 11.34
CA ARG A 406 -14.35 -16.72 12.06
C ARG A 406 -15.41 -17.28 11.12
N ILE A 407 -15.65 -16.61 9.98
CA ILE A 407 -16.56 -17.11 8.94
C ILE A 407 -16.05 -18.45 8.39
N ALA A 408 -14.78 -18.53 8.00
CA ALA A 408 -14.16 -19.77 7.53
C ALA A 408 -14.23 -20.89 8.59
N THR A 409 -13.95 -20.56 9.85
CA THR A 409 -14.00 -21.50 10.98
C THR A 409 -15.41 -22.04 11.22
N ALA A 410 -16.42 -21.17 11.22
CA ALA A 410 -17.82 -21.58 11.33
C ALA A 410 -18.25 -22.45 10.14
N ALA A 411 -17.80 -22.11 8.93
CA ALA A 411 -18.07 -22.88 7.73
C ALA A 411 -17.43 -24.29 7.74
N VAL A 412 -16.18 -24.40 8.19
CA VAL A 412 -15.49 -25.68 8.43
C VAL A 412 -16.24 -26.52 9.48
N THR A 413 -16.74 -25.88 10.54
CA THR A 413 -17.53 -26.55 11.59
C THR A 413 -18.82 -27.15 11.02
N VAL A 414 -19.56 -26.37 10.23
CA VAL A 414 -20.80 -26.83 9.57
C VAL A 414 -20.52 -28.02 8.65
N ALA A 415 -19.41 -27.99 7.92
CA ALA A 415 -19.02 -29.09 7.02
C ALA A 415 -18.66 -30.38 7.79
N ALA A 416 -17.93 -30.26 8.91
CA ALA A 416 -17.56 -31.40 9.75
C ALA A 416 -18.74 -31.93 10.57
N ARG A 417 -19.72 -31.08 10.92
CA ARG A 417 -20.91 -31.42 11.70
C ARG A 417 -22.20 -31.01 10.96
N PRO A 418 -22.60 -31.71 9.86
CA PRO A 418 -23.78 -31.32 9.09
C PRO A 418 -25.11 -31.39 9.85
N GLY A 419 -25.16 -32.02 11.02
CA GLY A 419 -26.35 -32.05 11.88
C GLY A 419 -26.42 -30.92 12.92
N ASP A 420 -25.37 -30.11 13.03
CA ASP A 420 -25.23 -29.10 14.08
C ASP A 420 -25.93 -27.80 13.67
N GLU A 421 -27.17 -27.64 14.14
CA GLU A 421 -27.99 -26.47 13.85
C GLU A 421 -27.44 -25.19 14.50
N GLN A 422 -26.71 -25.32 15.62
CA GLN A 422 -26.11 -24.19 16.28
C GLN A 422 -24.92 -23.63 15.48
N ALA A 423 -24.11 -24.51 14.89
CA ALA A 423 -23.04 -24.13 13.98
C ALA A 423 -23.58 -23.39 12.74
N ARG A 424 -24.70 -23.85 12.17
CA ARG A 424 -25.37 -23.17 11.04
C ARG A 424 -25.85 -21.77 11.41
N LYS A 425 -26.54 -21.62 12.53
CA LYS A 425 -27.01 -20.32 13.03
C LYS A 425 -25.85 -19.36 13.29
N ARG A 426 -24.73 -19.86 13.81
CA ARG A 426 -23.53 -19.04 14.01
C ARG A 426 -22.96 -18.53 12.69
N LEU A 427 -22.81 -19.41 11.68
CA LEU A 427 -22.35 -18.99 10.36
C LEU A 427 -23.31 -17.96 9.73
N GLN A 428 -24.62 -18.20 9.83
CA GLN A 428 -25.62 -17.26 9.32
C GLN A 428 -25.50 -15.89 9.99
N GLY A 429 -25.45 -15.84 11.32
CA GLY A 429 -25.34 -14.58 12.06
C GLY A 429 -24.05 -13.81 11.75
N LEU A 430 -22.95 -14.51 11.44
CA LEU A 430 -21.71 -13.87 10.98
C LEU A 430 -21.87 -13.25 9.59
N LEU A 431 -22.57 -13.92 8.68
CA LEU A 431 -22.81 -13.45 7.32
C LEU A 431 -23.79 -12.27 7.27
N GLU A 432 -24.71 -12.16 8.23
CA GLU A 432 -25.65 -11.04 8.35
C GLU A 432 -24.99 -9.76 8.91
N GLN A 433 -23.88 -9.88 9.63
CA GLN A 433 -23.18 -8.76 10.28
C GLN A 433 -21.93 -8.28 9.52
N VAL A 434 -21.91 -8.48 8.20
CA VAL A 434 -20.74 -8.19 7.37
C VAL A 434 -20.70 -6.70 6.98
N PRO A 435 -19.58 -6.00 7.25
CA PRO A 435 -19.36 -4.64 6.73
C PRO A 435 -19.43 -4.58 5.20
N GLU A 436 -20.03 -3.52 4.66
CA GLU A 436 -20.24 -3.35 3.21
C GLU A 436 -18.96 -3.50 2.38
N HIS A 437 -17.81 -3.05 2.90
CA HIS A 437 -16.53 -3.14 2.18
C HIS A 437 -16.03 -4.57 1.97
N LEU A 438 -16.51 -5.55 2.75
CA LEU A 438 -16.19 -6.98 2.59
C LEU A 438 -17.13 -7.72 1.62
N GLN A 439 -18.10 -7.02 1.03
CA GLN A 439 -18.96 -7.58 -0.02
C GLN A 439 -18.33 -7.52 -1.42
N ARG A 440 -17.15 -6.91 -1.54
CA ARG A 440 -16.42 -6.84 -2.82
C ARG A 440 -15.91 -8.22 -3.22
N PRO A 441 -15.99 -8.60 -4.51
CA PRO A 441 -15.42 -9.86 -4.97
C PRO A 441 -13.90 -9.92 -4.79
N ALA A 442 -13.39 -11.05 -4.32
CA ALA A 442 -11.95 -11.32 -4.16
C ALA A 442 -11.63 -12.79 -4.40
N GLY A 443 -10.41 -13.08 -4.84
CA GLY A 443 -9.89 -14.44 -4.80
C GLY A 443 -9.56 -14.82 -3.36
N VAL A 444 -9.83 -16.06 -2.97
CA VAL A 444 -9.56 -16.55 -1.60
C VAL A 444 -9.11 -17.99 -1.59
N PHE A 445 -8.36 -18.37 -0.57
CA PHE A 445 -8.06 -19.75 -0.22
C PHE A 445 -8.32 -19.97 1.28
N VAL A 446 -8.84 -21.15 1.61
CA VAL A 446 -8.91 -21.66 2.98
C VAL A 446 -8.05 -22.90 3.05
N THR A 447 -7.05 -22.89 3.93
CA THR A 447 -6.12 -23.98 4.16
C THR A 447 -6.30 -24.49 5.58
N LEU A 448 -6.51 -25.80 5.70
CA LEU A 448 -6.62 -26.54 6.94
C LEU A 448 -5.31 -27.30 7.16
N THR A 449 -4.73 -27.16 8.34
CA THR A 449 -3.55 -27.92 8.75
C THR A 449 -3.81 -28.62 10.07
N GLU A 450 -3.36 -29.86 10.20
CA GLU A 450 -3.42 -30.66 11.43
C GLU A 450 -1.99 -31.05 11.81
N HIS A 451 -1.53 -30.67 13.00
CA HIS A 451 -0.14 -30.90 13.46
C HIS A 451 0.92 -30.45 12.43
N GLY A 452 0.69 -29.30 11.79
CA GLY A 452 1.58 -28.74 10.76
C GLY A 452 1.52 -29.44 9.39
N ARG A 453 0.63 -30.42 9.21
CA ARG A 453 0.43 -31.13 7.93
C ARG A 453 -0.84 -30.66 7.24
N LEU A 454 -0.80 -30.51 5.92
CA LEU A 454 -1.97 -30.14 5.11
C LEU A 454 -3.09 -31.17 5.27
N ARG A 455 -4.30 -30.71 5.61
CA ARG A 455 -5.52 -31.51 5.81
C ARG A 455 -6.65 -31.16 4.82
N GLY A 456 -6.54 -30.00 4.18
CA GLY A 456 -7.43 -29.54 3.10
C GLY A 456 -7.01 -28.15 2.63
N CYS A 457 -7.11 -27.85 1.35
CA CYS A 457 -6.89 -26.49 0.83
C CYS A 457 -7.68 -26.28 -0.45
N ILE A 458 -8.67 -25.38 -0.39
CA ILE A 458 -9.55 -25.04 -1.52
C ILE A 458 -9.69 -23.52 -1.62
N GLY A 459 -9.76 -23.04 -2.86
CA GLY A 459 -9.89 -21.62 -3.15
C GLY A 459 -10.18 -21.32 -4.61
N TYR A 460 -10.53 -20.06 -4.88
CA TYR A 460 -10.66 -19.50 -6.21
C TYR A 460 -9.67 -18.34 -6.36
N ILE A 461 -8.89 -18.37 -7.42
CA ILE A 461 -7.94 -17.29 -7.72
C ILE A 461 -8.67 -16.08 -8.30
N GLU A 462 -9.68 -16.34 -9.14
CA GLU A 462 -10.49 -15.30 -9.76
C GLU A 462 -11.67 -14.92 -8.84
N PRO A 463 -11.94 -13.61 -8.69
CA PRO A 463 -13.03 -13.12 -7.86
C PRO A 463 -14.39 -13.38 -8.53
N ARG A 464 -15.05 -14.48 -8.17
CA ARG A 464 -16.33 -14.91 -8.77
C ARG A 464 -17.57 -14.46 -8.01
N LYS A 465 -17.41 -14.13 -6.73
CA LYS A 465 -18.50 -13.84 -5.78
C LYS A 465 -17.98 -12.98 -4.63
N PRO A 466 -18.86 -12.35 -3.84
CA PRO A 466 -18.47 -11.54 -2.68
C PRO A 466 -17.46 -12.26 -1.78
N LEU A 467 -16.46 -11.54 -1.29
CA LEU A 467 -15.36 -12.08 -0.48
C LEU A 467 -15.86 -12.96 0.69
N VAL A 468 -16.86 -12.51 1.43
CA VAL A 468 -17.41 -13.27 2.56
C VAL A 468 -18.10 -14.57 2.14
N GLU A 469 -18.82 -14.56 1.01
CA GLU A 469 -19.45 -15.77 0.48
C GLU A 469 -18.39 -16.75 -0.01
N ALA A 470 -17.39 -16.25 -0.74
CA ALA A 470 -16.27 -17.04 -1.21
C ALA A 470 -15.48 -17.65 -0.03
N MET A 471 -15.35 -16.92 1.08
CA MET A 471 -14.66 -17.40 2.28
C MET A 471 -15.44 -18.53 2.97
N ALA A 472 -16.75 -18.36 3.17
CA ALA A 472 -17.61 -19.39 3.75
C ALA A 472 -17.65 -20.65 2.87
N GLU A 473 -17.86 -20.48 1.56
CA GLU A 473 -17.92 -21.59 0.61
C GLU A 473 -16.61 -22.38 0.57
N ASN A 474 -15.47 -21.68 0.48
CA ASN A 474 -14.17 -22.36 0.46
C ASN A 474 -13.83 -23.00 1.81
N GLY A 475 -14.34 -22.49 2.93
CA GLY A 475 -14.26 -23.17 4.23
C GLY A 475 -14.97 -24.53 4.22
N ILE A 476 -16.20 -24.59 3.68
CA ILE A 476 -16.94 -25.85 3.53
C ILE A 476 -16.19 -26.80 2.59
N HIS A 477 -15.78 -26.31 1.42
CA HIS A 477 -15.13 -27.14 0.42
C HIS A 477 -13.77 -27.64 0.88
N ALA A 478 -12.97 -26.84 1.60
CA ALA A 478 -11.69 -27.27 2.15
C ALA A 478 -11.86 -28.41 3.17
N ALA A 479 -12.97 -28.44 3.91
CA ALA A 479 -13.26 -29.49 4.88
C ALA A 479 -13.90 -30.75 4.25
N ARG A 480 -14.64 -30.62 3.14
CA ARG A 480 -15.49 -31.69 2.58
C ARG A 480 -15.04 -32.21 1.21
N ASP A 481 -14.58 -31.32 0.34
CA ASP A 481 -14.54 -31.55 -1.11
C ASP A 481 -13.12 -31.56 -1.70
N ASP A 482 -12.08 -31.42 -0.88
CA ASP A 482 -10.69 -31.62 -1.32
C ASP A 482 -10.40 -33.11 -1.57
N TRP A 483 -10.41 -33.51 -2.84
CA TRP A 483 -10.26 -34.91 -3.29
C TRP A 483 -9.02 -35.65 -2.77
N ARG A 484 -8.00 -34.92 -2.29
CA ARG A 484 -6.79 -35.52 -1.71
C ARG A 484 -7.03 -36.12 -0.33
N PHE A 485 -8.11 -35.73 0.34
CA PHE A 485 -8.40 -36.10 1.72
C PHE A 485 -9.85 -36.58 1.88
N PRO A 486 -10.14 -37.48 2.83
CA PRO A 486 -11.52 -37.76 3.22
C PRO A 486 -12.15 -36.52 3.88
N PRO A 487 -13.50 -36.38 3.84
CA PRO A 487 -14.19 -35.32 4.57
C PRO A 487 -13.78 -35.28 6.05
N LEU A 488 -13.65 -34.07 6.58
CA LEU A 488 -13.21 -33.82 7.95
C LEU A 488 -14.23 -34.38 8.96
N ARG A 489 -13.74 -35.10 9.99
CA ARG A 489 -14.58 -35.61 11.07
C ARG A 489 -14.67 -34.62 12.23
N PRO A 490 -15.75 -34.63 13.03
CA PRO A 490 -15.93 -33.73 14.18
C PRO A 490 -14.78 -33.76 15.18
N GLU A 491 -14.14 -34.91 15.37
CA GLU A 491 -13.07 -35.10 16.36
C GLU A 491 -11.75 -34.45 15.94
N GLU A 492 -11.55 -34.20 14.65
CA GLU A 492 -10.34 -33.58 14.09
C GLU A 492 -10.32 -32.06 14.33
N LEU A 493 -11.49 -31.42 14.54
CA LEU A 493 -11.63 -29.96 14.61
C LEU A 493 -10.69 -29.30 15.62
N ASN A 494 -10.59 -29.85 16.83
CA ASN A 494 -9.76 -29.29 17.90
C ASN A 494 -8.25 -29.35 17.61
N GLY A 495 -7.81 -30.18 16.66
CA GLY A 495 -6.42 -30.30 16.23
C GLY A 495 -6.05 -29.40 15.05
N LEU A 496 -7.03 -28.67 14.50
CA LEU A 496 -6.83 -27.87 13.29
C LEU A 496 -6.27 -26.49 13.57
N GLU A 497 -5.46 -26.04 12.62
CA GLU A 497 -5.11 -24.65 12.40
C GLU A 497 -5.67 -24.24 11.02
N ILE A 498 -6.43 -23.14 11.02
CA ILE A 498 -7.12 -22.62 9.84
C ILE A 498 -6.38 -21.37 9.39
N GLU A 499 -5.94 -21.39 8.14
CA GLU A 499 -5.32 -20.27 7.45
C GLU A 499 -6.25 -19.77 6.35
N ILE A 500 -6.49 -18.47 6.32
CA ILE A 500 -7.20 -17.80 5.24
C ILE A 500 -6.23 -16.93 4.44
N SER A 501 -6.37 -16.94 3.13
CA SER A 501 -5.59 -16.10 2.21
C SER A 501 -6.55 -15.32 1.33
N VAL A 502 -6.47 -13.99 1.36
CA VAL A 502 -7.24 -13.09 0.48
C VAL A 502 -6.31 -12.52 -0.58
N LEU A 503 -6.70 -12.68 -1.84
CA LEU A 503 -5.85 -12.39 -3.00
C LEU A 503 -6.17 -11.03 -3.60
N THR A 504 -5.14 -10.37 -4.12
CA THR A 504 -5.31 -9.26 -5.06
C THR A 504 -5.81 -9.77 -6.42
N PRO A 505 -6.39 -8.90 -7.27
CA PRO A 505 -6.65 -9.25 -8.66
C PRO A 505 -5.37 -9.73 -9.37
N LEU A 506 -5.54 -10.73 -10.24
CA LEU A 506 -4.47 -11.26 -11.08
C LEU A 506 -4.01 -10.18 -12.08
N ARG A 507 -2.69 -9.99 -12.20
CA ARG A 507 -2.09 -9.10 -13.19
C ARG A 507 -1.17 -9.87 -14.13
N PRO A 508 -1.29 -9.70 -15.46
CA PRO A 508 -0.34 -10.30 -16.40
C PRO A 508 1.07 -9.69 -16.21
N ILE A 509 2.10 -10.51 -16.44
CA ILE A 509 3.49 -10.05 -16.52
C ILE A 509 4.06 -10.45 -17.88
N ASP A 510 4.88 -9.58 -18.46
CA ASP A 510 5.48 -9.79 -19.78
C ASP A 510 6.68 -10.74 -19.71
N SER A 511 7.38 -10.77 -18.58
CA SER A 511 8.54 -11.62 -18.36
C SER A 511 8.45 -12.37 -17.05
N TYR A 512 8.88 -13.63 -17.05
CA TYR A 512 9.02 -14.39 -15.80
C TYR A 512 10.09 -13.80 -14.86
N HIS A 513 10.99 -12.94 -15.36
CA HIS A 513 11.94 -12.20 -14.52
C HIS A 513 11.26 -11.25 -13.54
N ASP A 514 10.05 -10.81 -13.85
CA ASP A 514 9.26 -9.88 -13.04
C ASP A 514 8.61 -10.56 -11.83
N PHE A 515 8.57 -11.91 -11.82
CA PHE A 515 8.09 -12.68 -10.69
C PHE A 515 9.06 -12.59 -9.50
N ARG A 516 8.52 -12.14 -8.35
CA ARG A 516 9.25 -12.05 -7.09
C ARG A 516 8.95 -13.25 -6.21
N VAL A 517 9.95 -14.11 -6.10
CA VAL A 517 9.88 -15.34 -5.31
C VAL A 517 9.56 -15.02 -3.85
N GLY A 518 8.51 -15.64 -3.34
CA GLY A 518 8.07 -15.47 -1.96
C GLY A 518 7.22 -14.23 -1.69
N GLU A 519 7.24 -13.22 -2.56
CA GLU A 519 6.34 -12.06 -2.45
C GLU A 519 5.06 -12.26 -3.25
N ASP A 520 5.21 -12.75 -4.48
CA ASP A 520 4.10 -12.91 -5.42
C ASP A 520 3.64 -14.37 -5.47
N GLY A 521 2.35 -14.56 -5.68
CA GLY A 521 1.77 -15.78 -6.22
C GLY A 521 1.88 -15.71 -7.74
N ILE A 522 1.99 -16.86 -8.38
CA ILE A 522 2.20 -16.94 -9.82
C ILE A 522 1.28 -17.98 -10.45
N VAL A 523 0.67 -17.57 -11.57
CA VAL A 523 -0.11 -18.42 -12.47
C VAL A 523 0.68 -18.58 -13.75
N LEU A 524 0.85 -19.81 -14.22
CA LEU A 524 1.39 -20.15 -15.52
C LEU A 524 0.26 -20.68 -16.39
N GLU A 525 0.13 -20.13 -17.60
CA GLU A 525 -0.80 -20.62 -18.63
C GLU A 525 -0.03 -20.97 -19.90
N LYS A 526 -0.25 -22.18 -20.44
CA LYS A 526 0.31 -22.59 -21.74
C LYS A 526 -0.50 -23.74 -22.35
N ASN A 527 -0.83 -23.64 -23.64
CA ASN A 527 -1.50 -24.70 -24.41
C ASN A 527 -2.77 -25.24 -23.74
N GLY A 528 -3.61 -24.35 -23.18
CA GLY A 528 -4.83 -24.74 -22.45
C GLY A 528 -4.61 -25.35 -21.06
N ARG A 529 -3.36 -25.47 -20.61
CA ARG A 529 -2.99 -25.93 -19.26
C ARG A 529 -2.65 -24.75 -18.37
N SER A 530 -2.99 -24.86 -17.09
CA SER A 530 -2.78 -23.82 -16.09
C SER A 530 -2.38 -24.44 -14.75
N ALA A 531 -1.52 -23.73 -14.02
CA ALA A 531 -1.28 -24.00 -12.60
C ALA A 531 -0.99 -22.71 -11.85
N VAL A 532 -1.22 -22.75 -10.55
CA VAL A 532 -0.96 -21.64 -9.61
C VAL A 532 -0.06 -22.09 -8.46
N PHE A 533 0.80 -21.19 -7.99
CA PHE A 533 1.36 -21.21 -6.65
C PHE A 533 1.05 -19.92 -5.90
N LEU A 534 0.73 -20.07 -4.62
CA LEU A 534 0.66 -18.94 -3.68
C LEU A 534 2.09 -18.49 -3.30
N PRO A 535 2.30 -17.25 -2.84
CA PRO A 535 3.62 -16.76 -2.46
C PRO A 535 4.35 -17.65 -1.44
N GLU A 536 3.61 -18.26 -0.53
CA GLU A 536 4.13 -19.04 0.60
C GLU A 536 4.81 -20.34 0.15
N VAL A 537 4.40 -20.90 -0.99
CA VAL A 537 4.93 -22.18 -1.49
C VAL A 537 6.44 -22.09 -1.73
N ALA A 538 6.89 -21.06 -2.45
CA ALA A 538 8.31 -20.92 -2.73
C ALA A 538 9.13 -20.63 -1.46
N LYS A 539 8.54 -19.90 -0.49
CA LYS A 539 9.16 -19.65 0.82
C LYS A 539 9.33 -20.92 1.63
N GLU A 540 8.30 -21.76 1.69
CA GLU A 540 8.30 -22.99 2.47
C GLU A 540 9.42 -23.95 2.02
N PHE A 541 9.63 -24.06 0.70
CA PHE A 541 10.64 -24.96 0.15
C PHE A 541 11.99 -24.28 -0.17
N GLY A 542 12.11 -22.97 0.03
CA GLY A 542 13.31 -22.20 -0.29
C GLY A 542 13.70 -22.26 -1.78
N TRP A 543 12.72 -22.34 -2.67
CA TRP A 543 12.96 -22.48 -4.11
C TRP A 543 13.43 -21.18 -4.75
N THR A 544 14.31 -21.28 -5.75
CA THR A 544 14.61 -20.15 -6.65
C THR A 544 13.45 -19.87 -7.60
N ARG A 545 13.56 -18.79 -8.37
CA ARG A 545 12.57 -18.42 -9.41
C ARG A 545 12.42 -19.55 -10.42
N GLU A 546 13.53 -20.06 -10.94
CA GLU A 546 13.58 -21.09 -11.97
C GLU A 546 13.05 -22.42 -11.44
N GLN A 547 13.37 -22.76 -10.18
CA GLN A 547 12.83 -23.95 -9.52
C GLN A 547 11.31 -23.84 -9.35
N THR A 548 10.82 -22.69 -8.87
CA THR A 548 9.39 -22.42 -8.71
C THR A 548 8.64 -22.56 -10.03
N LEU A 549 9.16 -21.96 -11.12
CA LEU A 549 8.56 -22.05 -12.45
C LEU A 549 8.60 -23.48 -13.02
N SER A 550 9.66 -24.23 -12.75
CA SER A 550 9.79 -25.62 -13.19
C SER A 550 8.80 -26.54 -12.48
N HIS A 551 8.65 -26.39 -11.16
CA HIS A 551 7.62 -27.09 -10.38
C HIS A 551 6.20 -26.68 -10.78
N LEU A 552 5.99 -25.41 -11.09
CA LEU A 552 4.70 -24.89 -11.55
C LEU A 552 4.32 -25.48 -12.92
N ALA A 553 5.27 -25.57 -13.84
CA ALA A 553 5.07 -26.22 -15.14
C ALA A 553 4.69 -27.69 -14.97
N ARG A 554 5.37 -28.45 -14.10
CA ARG A 554 5.00 -29.83 -13.79
C ARG A 554 3.60 -29.95 -13.21
N LYS A 555 3.23 -29.02 -12.31
CA LYS A 555 1.88 -28.96 -11.72
C LYS A 555 0.81 -28.72 -12.78
N ALA A 556 1.12 -27.92 -13.80
CA ALA A 556 0.27 -27.74 -14.99
C ALA A 556 0.30 -28.96 -15.94
N GLY A 557 1.03 -30.04 -15.60
CA GLY A 557 1.23 -31.20 -16.46
C GLY A 557 2.15 -30.94 -17.66
N LEU A 558 2.95 -29.87 -17.64
CA LEU A 558 3.88 -29.50 -18.72
C LEU A 558 5.32 -29.98 -18.40
N PRO A 559 6.21 -30.12 -19.42
CA PRO A 559 7.63 -30.32 -19.19
C PRO A 559 8.26 -29.23 -18.31
N GLU A 560 9.27 -29.58 -17.51
CA GLU A 560 9.86 -28.68 -16.51
C GLU A 560 10.40 -27.36 -17.10
N ASN A 561 10.87 -27.38 -18.35
CA ASN A 561 11.41 -26.21 -19.05
C ASN A 561 10.36 -25.47 -19.90
N ALA A 562 9.10 -25.90 -19.90
CA ALA A 562 8.06 -25.36 -20.77
C ALA A 562 7.74 -23.89 -20.50
N TRP A 563 8.04 -23.39 -19.30
CA TRP A 563 7.87 -21.99 -18.91
C TRP A 563 8.81 -21.03 -19.65
N LYS A 564 9.93 -21.52 -20.21
CA LYS A 564 10.94 -20.67 -20.87
C LYS A 564 10.47 -20.04 -22.18
N ASN A 565 9.53 -20.67 -22.89
CA ASN A 565 9.11 -20.26 -24.23
C ASN A 565 7.60 -20.38 -24.40
N GLY A 566 6.92 -19.27 -24.72
CA GLY A 566 5.48 -19.27 -25.07
C GLY A 566 4.54 -19.60 -23.91
N ALA A 567 4.98 -19.44 -22.65
CA ALA A 567 4.11 -19.45 -21.49
C ALA A 567 3.67 -18.01 -21.19
N ARG A 568 2.43 -17.85 -20.72
CA ARG A 568 1.94 -16.57 -20.17
C ARG A 568 1.90 -16.66 -18.66
N PHE A 569 2.19 -15.55 -18.01
CA PHE A 569 2.25 -15.48 -16.56
C PHE A 569 1.30 -14.41 -16.04
N LYS A 570 0.67 -14.70 -14.90
CA LYS A 570 -0.05 -13.71 -14.10
C LYS A 570 0.44 -13.79 -12.66
N VAL A 571 0.53 -12.67 -11.97
CA VAL A 571 0.95 -12.58 -10.57
C VAL A 571 -0.15 -11.96 -9.70
N PHE A 572 -0.11 -12.27 -8.42
CA PHE A 572 -0.99 -11.71 -7.39
C PHE A 572 -0.28 -11.72 -6.03
N ARG A 573 -0.85 -11.05 -5.03
CA ARG A 573 -0.37 -11.09 -3.64
C ARG A 573 -1.47 -11.56 -2.70
N THR A 574 -1.07 -12.06 -1.53
CA THR A 574 -1.97 -12.59 -0.50
C THR A 574 -1.85 -11.78 0.79
N GLN A 575 -2.98 -11.48 1.43
CA GLN A 575 -3.01 -11.18 2.86
C GLN A 575 -3.42 -12.46 3.58
N VAL A 576 -2.59 -12.91 4.52
CA VAL A 576 -2.78 -14.18 5.22
C VAL A 576 -3.14 -13.91 6.68
N TYR A 577 -4.09 -14.69 7.20
CA TYR A 577 -4.37 -14.77 8.63
C TYR A 577 -4.51 -16.23 9.03
N LYS A 578 -3.73 -16.64 10.04
CA LYS A 578 -3.67 -18.01 10.54
C LYS A 578 -3.94 -18.03 12.02
N ALA A 579 -4.83 -18.92 12.45
CA ALA A 579 -5.08 -19.17 13.87
C ALA A 579 -5.59 -20.60 14.10
N PRO A 580 -5.37 -21.17 15.30
CA PRO A 580 -5.98 -22.43 15.71
C PRO A 580 -7.50 -22.39 15.58
N TYR A 581 -8.11 -23.55 15.33
CA TYR A 581 -9.55 -23.72 15.43
C TYR A 581 -10.00 -23.35 16.84
N ALA A 582 -10.92 -22.39 16.92
CA ALA A 582 -11.59 -21.99 18.14
C ALA A 582 -13.05 -21.71 17.80
N GLU A 583 -13.93 -22.40 18.51
CA GLU A 583 -15.36 -22.45 18.18
C GLU A 583 -16.13 -21.16 18.53
#